data_AF-A0AAX4I3B0-F1
#
_entry.id   AF-A0AAX4I3B0-F1
#
_cell.length_a   1.000
_cell.length_b   1.000
_cell.length_c   1.000
_cell.angle_alpha   90.00
_cell.angle_beta   90.00
_cell.angle_gamma   90.00
#
_symmetry.space_group_name_H-M   'P 1'
#
loop_
_entity.id
_entity.type
_entity.pdbx_description
1 polymer ?
#
loop_
_entity_poly.entity_id
_entity_poly.type
_entity_poly.pdbx_seq_one_letter_code
_entity_poly.pdbx_strand_id
1 'polypeptide(L)'
;MAFTPEILDIANESQTADTAKKFGLTIAEVNELHQRATAAKATAYCPYSQFRVGSTLLSNDGQYTAGANVENASYPVGTCAERVAFGKAITEGIRGFKAVAVATDIEAPCSPCGMCRQFIREFVDLETPILMFNKDGKYVVMRLEELLPLSFGPEYLPPPDVLQKSRAGGV
;
A
#
# COMPACT_ATOMS: atom_id res chain seq x y z
N MET A 1 -23.98 5.23 6.17
CA MET A 1 -23.90 3.75 6.13
C MET A 1 -22.43 3.38 6.22
N ALA A 2 -22.05 2.44 7.09
CA ALA A 2 -20.69 1.92 7.10
C ALA A 2 -20.46 1.15 5.78
N PHE A 3 -19.46 1.58 5.00
CA PHE A 3 -19.07 0.89 3.79
C PHE A 3 -18.40 -0.44 4.18
N THR A 4 -19.03 -1.56 3.83
CA THR A 4 -18.41 -2.89 3.96
C THR A 4 -17.93 -3.30 2.59
N PRO A 5 -16.61 -3.39 2.35
CA PRO A 5 -16.09 -3.80 1.05
C PRO A 5 -16.43 -5.26 0.76
N GLU A 6 -16.59 -5.58 -0.52
CA GLU A 6 -16.74 -6.95 -1.01
C GLU A 6 -15.44 -7.74 -0.78
N ILE A 7 -15.56 -8.97 -0.27
CA ILE A 7 -14.44 -9.90 -0.10
C ILE A 7 -14.41 -10.84 -1.30
N LEU A 8 -13.28 -10.82 -2.01
CA LEU A 8 -12.98 -11.62 -3.19
C LEU A 8 -12.07 -12.80 -2.81
N ASP A 9 -11.92 -13.76 -3.70
CA ASP A 9 -11.04 -14.92 -3.54
C ASP A 9 -10.08 -15.04 -4.73
N ILE A 10 -8.77 -15.07 -4.46
CA ILE A 10 -7.75 -15.18 -5.52
C ILE A 10 -7.83 -16.52 -6.27
N ALA A 11 -8.39 -17.56 -5.65
CA ALA A 11 -8.64 -18.84 -6.29
C ALA A 11 -9.84 -18.81 -7.25
N ASN A 12 -10.69 -17.77 -7.18
CA ASN A 12 -11.79 -17.58 -8.12
C ASN A 12 -11.31 -16.77 -9.32
N GLU A 13 -11.12 -17.45 -10.46
CA GLU A 13 -10.62 -16.84 -11.69
C GLU A 13 -11.52 -15.71 -12.21
N SER A 14 -12.85 -15.82 -12.07
CA SER A 14 -13.78 -14.76 -12.51
C SER A 14 -13.59 -13.49 -11.69
N GLN A 15 -13.53 -13.62 -10.36
CA GLN A 15 -13.33 -12.47 -9.47
C GLN A 15 -11.97 -11.81 -9.68
N THR A 16 -10.94 -12.62 -9.95
CA THR A 16 -9.60 -12.15 -10.27
C THR A 16 -9.55 -11.45 -11.63
N ALA A 17 -10.25 -11.97 -12.64
CA ALA A 17 -10.39 -11.34 -13.95
C ALA A 17 -11.16 -10.01 -13.88
N ASP A 18 -12.22 -9.96 -13.08
CA ASP A 18 -13.00 -8.74 -12.87
C ASP A 18 -12.17 -7.66 -12.16
N THR A 19 -11.40 -8.04 -11.14
CA THR A 19 -10.43 -7.16 -10.48
C THR A 19 -9.41 -6.63 -11.48
N ALA A 20 -8.80 -7.52 -12.25
CA ALA A 20 -7.79 -7.17 -13.24
C ALA A 20 -8.35 -6.13 -14.23
N LYS A 21 -9.52 -6.43 -14.82
CA LYS A 21 -10.20 -5.53 -15.75
C LYS A 21 -10.55 -4.18 -15.10
N LYS A 22 -11.12 -4.18 -13.89
CA LYS A 22 -11.58 -2.96 -13.21
C LYS A 22 -10.45 -1.98 -12.93
N PHE A 23 -9.26 -2.47 -12.61
CA PHE A 23 -8.13 -1.66 -12.20
C PHE A 23 -6.99 -1.59 -13.24
N GLY A 24 -7.26 -2.01 -14.48
CA GLY A 24 -6.28 -1.95 -15.56
C GLY A 24 -5.06 -2.86 -15.36
N LEU A 25 -5.21 -3.92 -14.56
CA LEU A 25 -4.22 -4.96 -14.35
C LEU A 25 -4.48 -6.17 -15.27
N THR A 26 -3.49 -7.04 -15.41
CA THR A 26 -3.67 -8.38 -15.97
C THR A 26 -3.95 -9.39 -14.86
N ILE A 27 -4.55 -10.54 -15.20
CA ILE A 27 -4.76 -11.65 -14.25
C ILE A 27 -3.42 -12.12 -13.67
N ALA A 28 -2.37 -12.16 -14.50
CA ALA A 28 -1.03 -12.53 -14.06
C ALA A 28 -0.48 -11.51 -13.05
N GLU A 29 -0.67 -10.21 -13.28
CA GLU A 29 -0.21 -9.17 -12.35
C GLU A 29 -0.90 -9.27 -10.98
N VAL A 30 -2.21 -9.55 -10.94
CA VAL A 30 -2.94 -9.74 -9.66
C VAL A 30 -2.41 -10.96 -8.91
N ASN A 31 -2.16 -12.07 -9.60
CA ASN A 31 -1.60 -13.28 -9.00
C ASN A 31 -0.15 -13.07 -8.50
N GLU A 32 0.70 -12.42 -9.28
CA GLU A 32 2.08 -12.10 -8.88
C GLU A 32 2.11 -11.17 -7.66
N LEU A 33 1.23 -10.17 -7.62
CA LEU A 33 1.06 -9.29 -6.46
C LEU A 33 0.71 -10.08 -5.20
N HIS A 34 -0.28 -10.99 -5.29
CA HIS A 34 -0.65 -11.87 -4.18
C HIS A 34 0.54 -12.74 -3.74
N GLN A 35 1.14 -13.48 -4.68
CA GLN A 35 2.21 -14.43 -4.37
C GLN A 35 3.41 -13.74 -3.73
N ARG A 36 3.85 -12.60 -4.29
CA ARG A 36 5.02 -11.87 -3.79
C ARG A 36 4.76 -11.20 -2.44
N ALA A 37 3.59 -10.59 -2.25
CA ALA A 37 3.24 -9.99 -0.95
C ALA A 37 3.15 -11.07 0.13
N THR A 38 2.54 -12.23 -0.19
CA THR A 38 2.47 -13.38 0.72
C THR A 38 3.84 -13.94 1.06
N ALA A 39 4.73 -14.10 0.07
CA ALA A 39 6.10 -14.59 0.27
C ALA A 39 6.94 -13.61 1.10
N ALA A 40 6.76 -12.30 0.91
CA ALA A 40 7.52 -11.27 1.61
C ALA A 40 7.37 -11.35 3.14
N LYS A 41 6.22 -11.85 3.65
CA LYS A 41 5.98 -12.07 5.10
C LYS A 41 7.09 -12.89 5.76
N ALA A 42 7.71 -13.83 5.04
CA ALA A 42 8.80 -14.66 5.57
C ALA A 42 10.06 -13.87 5.96
N THR A 43 10.20 -12.64 5.47
CA THR A 43 11.35 -11.75 5.74
C THR A 43 11.07 -10.72 6.84
N ALA A 44 9.86 -10.73 7.43
CA ALA A 44 9.50 -9.81 8.49
C ALA A 44 10.38 -10.01 9.74
N TYR A 45 10.85 -8.91 10.31
CA TYR A 45 11.47 -8.90 11.63
C TYR A 45 10.45 -8.36 12.63
N CYS A 46 9.71 -9.25 13.28
CA CYS A 46 8.63 -8.87 14.19
C CYS A 46 8.65 -9.67 15.51
N PRO A 47 9.75 -9.63 16.28
CA PRO A 47 9.86 -10.43 17.50
C PRO A 47 8.88 -10.01 18.60
N TYR A 48 8.33 -8.79 18.54
CA TYR A 48 7.47 -8.25 19.58
C TYR A 48 6.00 -8.58 19.33
N SER A 49 5.48 -8.29 18.14
CA SER A 49 4.08 -8.60 17.80
C SER A 49 3.87 -10.03 17.31
N GLN A 50 4.90 -10.67 16.76
CA GLN A 50 4.79 -11.91 15.98
C GLN A 50 3.81 -11.80 14.80
N PHE A 51 3.46 -10.57 14.40
CA PHE A 51 2.51 -10.30 13.33
C PHE A 51 3.25 -9.92 12.05
N ARG A 52 3.32 -10.86 11.12
CA ARG A 52 4.03 -10.67 9.85
C ARG A 52 3.13 -10.00 8.82
N VAL A 53 3.67 -8.97 8.20
CA VAL A 53 3.05 -8.24 7.10
C VAL A 53 4.05 -8.21 5.95
N GLY A 54 3.57 -8.55 4.76
CA GLY A 54 4.31 -8.44 3.51
C GLY A 54 3.62 -7.45 2.59
N SER A 55 4.39 -6.73 1.79
CA SER A 55 3.89 -5.83 0.78
C SER A 55 4.67 -5.97 -0.52
N THR A 56 4.03 -5.74 -1.64
CA THR A 56 4.67 -5.71 -2.96
C THR A 56 4.09 -4.58 -3.80
N LEU A 57 4.97 -3.85 -4.46
CA LEU A 57 4.64 -2.79 -5.41
C LEU A 57 4.80 -3.31 -6.82
N LEU A 58 3.90 -2.91 -7.72
CA LEU A 58 4.06 -3.08 -9.16
C LEU A 58 4.27 -1.70 -9.79
N SER A 59 5.41 -1.48 -10.42
CA SER A 59 5.70 -0.24 -11.14
C SER A 59 4.99 -0.20 -12.51
N ASN A 60 4.90 0.99 -13.11
CA ASN A 60 4.34 1.14 -14.45
C ASN A 60 5.15 0.42 -15.54
N ASP A 61 6.44 0.20 -15.29
CA ASP A 61 7.35 -0.55 -16.18
C ASP A 61 7.34 -2.06 -15.91
N GLY A 62 6.44 -2.56 -15.05
CA GLY A 62 6.29 -3.97 -14.75
C GLY A 62 7.29 -4.54 -13.73
N GLN A 63 8.02 -3.69 -13.00
CA GLN A 63 8.95 -4.12 -11.96
C GLN A 63 8.22 -4.36 -10.63
N TYR A 64 8.67 -5.37 -9.89
CA TYR A 64 8.11 -5.73 -8.59
C TYR A 64 9.10 -5.44 -7.46
N THR A 65 8.68 -4.67 -6.46
CA THR A 65 9.47 -4.42 -5.25
C THR A 65 8.73 -4.89 -4.01
N ALA A 66 9.31 -5.84 -3.28
CA ALA A 66 8.73 -6.38 -2.06
C ALA A 66 9.34 -5.79 -0.79
N GLY A 67 8.56 -5.78 0.29
CA GLY A 67 8.98 -5.38 1.63
C GLY A 67 8.19 -6.12 2.72
N ALA A 68 8.72 -6.11 3.95
CA ALA A 68 8.10 -6.73 5.12
C ALA A 68 8.26 -5.81 6.34
N ASN A 69 7.42 -5.97 7.36
CA ASN A 69 7.53 -5.14 8.55
C ASN A 69 8.80 -5.43 9.34
N VAL A 70 9.39 -4.36 9.88
CA VAL A 70 10.59 -4.40 10.72
C VAL A 70 10.30 -3.65 12.02
N GLU A 71 10.26 -4.39 13.11
CA GLU A 71 9.99 -3.86 14.44
C GLU A 71 11.27 -3.46 15.17
N ASN A 72 11.09 -2.74 16.28
CA ASN A 72 12.18 -2.29 17.13
C ASN A 72 11.70 -2.27 18.59
N ALA A 73 12.63 -2.40 19.54
CA ALA A 73 12.33 -2.28 20.97
C ALA A 73 11.69 -0.93 21.33
N SER A 74 12.12 0.15 20.66
CA SER A 74 11.43 1.43 20.66
C SER A 74 10.35 1.41 19.57
N TYR A 75 9.14 0.98 19.95
CA TYR A 75 8.05 0.67 19.01
C TYR A 75 7.78 1.75 17.94
N PRO A 76 7.82 3.07 18.24
CA PRO A 76 7.56 4.10 17.23
C PRO A 76 8.57 4.13 16.06
N VAL A 77 9.76 3.56 16.24
CA VAL A 77 10.81 3.49 15.21
C VAL A 77 10.56 2.35 14.20
N GLY A 78 9.65 1.43 14.51
CA GLY A 78 9.27 0.35 13.61
C GLY A 78 8.71 0.84 12.26
N THR A 79 8.95 0.06 11.21
CA THR A 79 8.52 0.37 9.86
C THR A 79 7.63 -0.73 9.30
N CYS A 80 6.46 -0.36 8.77
CA CYS A 80 5.51 -1.28 8.16
C CYS A 80 6.00 -1.76 6.79
N ALA A 81 5.46 -2.89 6.33
CA ALA A 81 5.89 -3.54 5.09
C ALA A 81 5.79 -2.63 3.85
N GLU A 82 4.71 -1.85 3.75
CA GLU A 82 4.46 -0.94 2.64
C GLU A 82 5.55 0.14 2.58
N ARG A 83 5.87 0.76 3.72
CA ARG A 83 6.92 1.78 3.83
C ARG A 83 8.30 1.21 3.52
N VAL A 84 8.58 -0.05 3.89
CA VAL A 84 9.82 -0.74 3.49
C VAL A 84 9.86 -0.95 1.97
N ALA A 85 8.78 -1.45 1.36
CA ALA A 85 8.72 -1.70 -0.07
C ALA A 85 8.90 -0.41 -0.89
N PHE A 86 8.22 0.67 -0.52
CA PHE A 86 8.41 1.98 -1.16
C PHE A 86 9.80 2.53 -0.91
N GLY A 87 10.30 2.49 0.33
CA GLY A 87 11.65 2.97 0.65
C GLY A 87 12.70 2.33 -0.27
N LYS A 88 12.62 1.00 -0.45
CA LYS A 88 13.49 0.26 -1.38
C LYS A 88 13.31 0.71 -2.83
N ALA A 89 12.08 0.72 -3.35
CA ALA A 89 11.81 1.08 -4.74
C ALA A 89 12.32 2.50 -5.06
N ILE A 90 12.05 3.45 -4.16
CA ILE A 90 12.40 4.86 -4.33
C ILE A 90 13.92 5.05 -4.32
N THR A 91 14.66 4.38 -3.44
CA THR A 91 16.13 4.49 -3.40
C THR A 91 16.80 3.79 -4.58
N GLU A 92 16.15 2.78 -5.18
CA GLU A 92 16.57 2.12 -6.42
C GLU A 92 16.19 2.90 -7.69
N GLY A 93 15.58 4.09 -7.55
CA GLY A 93 15.23 4.96 -8.68
C GLY A 93 13.90 4.63 -9.36
N ILE A 94 13.15 3.64 -8.86
CA ILE A 94 11.83 3.27 -9.39
C ILE A 94 10.82 4.34 -8.99
N ARG A 95 10.03 4.83 -9.95
CA ARG A 95 8.97 5.81 -9.76
C ARG A 95 7.76 5.39 -10.59
N GLY A 96 6.56 5.84 -10.20
CA GLY A 96 5.31 5.48 -10.86
C GLY A 96 4.89 4.04 -10.56
N PHE A 97 3.75 3.88 -9.89
CA PHE A 97 3.27 2.58 -9.44
C PHE A 97 1.84 2.35 -9.89
N LYS A 98 1.60 1.16 -10.41
CA LYS A 98 0.33 0.70 -10.95
C LYS A 98 -0.57 0.11 -9.86
N ALA A 99 0.03 -0.55 -8.87
CA ALA A 99 -0.70 -1.20 -7.79
C ALA A 99 0.18 -1.46 -6.56
N VAL A 100 -0.46 -1.60 -5.41
CA VAL A 100 0.16 -2.02 -4.15
C VAL A 100 -0.57 -3.24 -3.63
N ALA A 101 0.16 -4.25 -3.18
CA ALA A 101 -0.39 -5.39 -2.46
C ALA A 101 0.11 -5.44 -1.02
N VAL A 102 -0.75 -5.89 -0.11
CA VAL A 102 -0.46 -6.13 1.30
C VAL A 102 -1.00 -7.49 1.67
N ALA A 103 -0.22 -8.30 2.39
CA ALA A 103 -0.63 -9.62 2.87
C ALA A 103 -0.32 -9.77 4.36
N THR A 104 -1.22 -10.44 5.09
CA THR A 104 -1.09 -10.70 6.53
C THR A 104 -1.34 -12.18 6.86
N ASP A 105 -1.21 -12.54 8.14
CA ASP A 105 -1.44 -13.91 8.64
C ASP A 105 -2.85 -14.12 9.26
N ILE A 106 -3.73 -13.12 9.19
CA ILE A 106 -5.09 -13.19 9.76
C ILE A 106 -6.16 -13.52 8.71
N GLU A 107 -7.34 -13.91 9.19
CA GLU A 107 -8.50 -14.25 8.35
C GLU A 107 -9.17 -13.03 7.72
N ALA A 108 -9.17 -11.89 8.40
CA ALA A 108 -9.69 -10.66 7.82
C ALA A 108 -8.61 -9.99 6.97
N PRO A 109 -8.89 -9.61 5.70
CA PRO A 109 -8.04 -8.69 4.94
C PRO A 109 -7.68 -7.45 5.76
N CYS A 110 -6.38 -7.22 5.96
CA CYS A 110 -5.90 -6.12 6.80
C CYS A 110 -5.57 -4.91 5.94
N SER A 111 -6.10 -3.75 6.35
CA SER A 111 -5.87 -2.48 5.65
C SER A 111 -4.53 -1.84 6.06
N PRO A 112 -3.83 -1.15 5.13
CA PRO A 112 -2.69 -0.31 5.49
C PRO A 112 -3.04 0.66 6.63
N CYS A 113 -2.12 0.82 7.57
CA CYS A 113 -2.31 1.78 8.66
C CYS A 113 -2.32 3.22 8.13
N GLY A 114 -2.84 4.18 8.92
CA GLY A 114 -2.93 5.58 8.48
C GLY A 114 -1.60 6.19 8.03
N MET A 115 -0.48 5.84 8.68
CA MET A 115 0.85 6.28 8.26
C MET A 115 1.25 5.73 6.89
N CYS A 116 0.93 4.45 6.62
CA CYS A 116 1.20 3.85 5.32
C CYS A 116 0.33 4.48 4.23
N ARG A 117 -0.96 4.72 4.49
CA ARG A 117 -1.85 5.39 3.53
C ARG A 117 -1.29 6.75 3.13
N GLN A 118 -0.87 7.56 4.10
CA GLN A 118 -0.28 8.87 3.84
C GLN A 118 1.06 8.77 3.10
N PHE A 119 1.88 7.76 3.41
CA PHE A 119 3.15 7.54 2.71
C PHE A 119 2.94 7.10 1.25
N ILE A 120 2.00 6.19 1.01
CA ILE A 120 1.62 5.71 -0.32
C ILE A 120 1.15 6.91 -1.17
N ARG A 121 0.35 7.81 -0.58
CA ARG A 121 -0.22 9.00 -1.23
C ARG A 121 0.80 10.01 -1.78
N GLU A 122 2.05 9.94 -1.36
CA GLU A 122 3.13 10.74 -1.94
C GLU A 122 3.58 10.22 -3.31
N PHE A 123 3.45 8.90 -3.55
CA PHE A 123 4.13 8.23 -4.66
C PHE A 123 3.21 7.61 -5.70
N VAL A 124 1.90 7.60 -5.46
CA VAL A 124 0.92 6.97 -6.34
C VAL A 124 -0.29 7.88 -6.55
N ASP A 125 -0.99 7.68 -7.67
CA ASP A 125 -2.23 8.39 -7.95
C ASP A 125 -3.33 7.96 -6.98
N LEU A 126 -4.27 8.86 -6.69
CA LEU A 126 -5.42 8.59 -5.80
C LEU A 126 -6.27 7.39 -6.25
N GLU A 127 -6.28 7.12 -7.55
CA GLU A 127 -7.02 6.01 -8.15
C GLU A 127 -6.29 4.66 -8.04
N THR A 128 -5.03 4.63 -7.58
CA THR A 128 -4.19 3.43 -7.52
C THR A 128 -4.83 2.36 -6.64
N PRO A 129 -5.00 1.13 -7.15
CA PRO A 129 -5.57 0.01 -6.39
C PRO A 129 -4.61 -0.49 -5.31
N ILE A 130 -5.16 -0.71 -4.12
CA ILE A 130 -4.50 -1.36 -2.99
C ILE A 130 -5.20 -2.69 -2.73
N LEU A 131 -4.50 -3.80 -3.00
CA LEU A 131 -4.99 -5.16 -2.83
C LEU A 131 -4.56 -5.68 -1.45
N MET A 132 -5.53 -6.01 -0.61
CA MET A 132 -5.32 -6.42 0.78
C MET A 132 -5.69 -7.89 0.94
N PHE A 133 -4.70 -8.77 1.03
CA PHE A 133 -4.86 -10.22 1.14
C PHE A 133 -4.81 -10.71 2.60
N ASN A 134 -5.66 -11.67 2.91
CA ASN A 134 -5.65 -12.43 4.15
C ASN A 134 -4.74 -13.67 4.03
N LYS A 135 -4.72 -14.52 5.07
CA LYS A 135 -3.91 -15.75 5.09
C LYS A 135 -4.34 -16.84 4.08
N ASP A 136 -5.60 -16.81 3.65
CA ASP A 136 -6.24 -17.82 2.81
C ASP A 136 -6.37 -17.38 1.34
N GLY A 137 -5.78 -16.24 0.96
CA GLY A 137 -5.88 -15.68 -0.39
C GLY A 137 -7.18 -14.92 -0.68
N LYS A 138 -8.06 -14.74 0.31
CA LYS A 138 -9.20 -13.82 0.20
C LYS A 138 -8.72 -12.39 0.34
N TYR A 139 -9.35 -11.47 -0.38
CA TYR A 139 -8.87 -10.10 -0.45
C TYR A 139 -9.94 -9.06 -0.67
N VAL A 140 -9.59 -7.82 -0.35
CA VAL A 140 -10.34 -6.62 -0.67
C VAL A 140 -9.46 -5.74 -1.54
N VAL A 141 -10.05 -5.06 -2.52
CA VAL A 141 -9.36 -4.03 -3.31
C VAL A 141 -10.07 -2.70 -3.15
N MET A 142 -9.31 -1.67 -2.81
CA MET A 142 -9.80 -0.29 -2.71
C MET A 142 -8.79 0.64 -3.36
N ARG A 143 -9.27 1.74 -3.95
CA ARG A 143 -8.42 2.85 -4.38
C ARG A 143 -7.86 3.56 -3.16
N LEU A 144 -6.73 4.23 -3.33
CA LEU A 144 -6.12 5.02 -2.27
C LEU A 144 -7.08 6.10 -1.73
N GLU A 145 -7.84 6.79 -2.60
CA GLU A 145 -8.83 7.80 -2.19
C GLU A 145 -9.95 7.26 -1.31
N GLU A 146 -10.31 5.98 -1.47
CA GLU A 146 -11.32 5.33 -0.63
C GLU A 146 -10.75 5.00 0.76
N LEU A 147 -9.46 4.72 0.83
CA LEU A 147 -8.74 4.46 2.08
C LEU A 147 -8.33 5.74 2.82
N LEU A 148 -8.09 6.82 2.10
CA LEU A 148 -7.65 8.11 2.63
C LEU A 148 -8.43 9.26 1.96
N PRO A 149 -9.73 9.39 2.25
CA PRO A 149 -10.55 10.45 1.66
C PRO A 149 -10.07 11.83 2.10
N LEU A 150 -10.12 12.80 1.18
CA LEU A 150 -9.68 14.18 1.42
C LEU A 150 -8.23 14.28 1.94
N SER A 151 -7.36 13.42 1.39
CA SER A 151 -5.97 13.32 1.85
C SER A 151 -5.16 14.61 1.64
N PHE A 152 -4.41 15.00 2.67
CA PHE A 152 -3.38 16.01 2.55
C PHE A 152 -2.21 15.51 1.71
N GLY A 153 -1.62 16.35 0.87
CA GLY A 153 -0.35 16.06 0.21
C GLY A 153 0.20 17.24 -0.59
N PRO A 154 1.08 17.02 -1.59
CA PRO A 154 1.93 18.07 -2.13
C PRO A 154 1.18 19.31 -2.63
N GLU A 155 -0.01 19.13 -3.22
CA GLU A 155 -0.83 20.23 -3.73
C GLU A 155 -1.36 21.17 -2.64
N TYR A 156 -1.36 20.73 -1.37
CA TYR A 156 -1.78 21.53 -0.22
C TYR A 156 -0.62 22.25 0.47
N LEU A 157 0.63 22.02 0.08
CA LEU A 157 1.81 22.68 0.63
C LEU A 157 2.09 23.98 -0.16
N PRO A 158 1.85 25.18 0.43
CA PRO A 158 2.22 26.41 -0.25
C PRO A 158 3.75 26.53 -0.31
N PRO A 159 4.29 27.27 -1.30
CA PRO A 159 5.71 27.56 -1.35
C PRO A 159 6.23 28.17 -0.03
N PRO A 160 7.44 27.81 0.45
CA PRO A 160 7.95 28.30 1.72
C PRO A 160 7.98 29.82 1.85
N ASP A 161 8.25 30.55 0.75
CA ASP A 161 8.28 32.01 0.75
C ASP A 161 6.89 32.63 0.94
N VAL A 162 5.84 31.99 0.42
CA VAL A 162 4.44 32.40 0.64
C VAL A 162 4.07 32.22 2.12
N LEU A 163 4.45 31.09 2.73
CA LEU A 163 4.22 30.84 4.16
C LEU A 163 5.00 31.79 5.08
N GLN A 164 6.21 32.20 4.68
CA GLN A 164 7.00 33.15 5.45
C GLN A 164 6.39 34.56 5.40
N LYS A 165 5.94 35.00 4.22
CA LYS A 165 5.26 36.29 4.05
C LYS A 165 3.98 36.37 4.87
N SER A 166 3.16 35.31 4.90
CA SER A 166 1.91 35.29 5.67
C SER A 166 2.13 35.34 7.20
N ARG A 167 3.25 34.81 7.70
CA ARG A 167 3.62 34.89 9.13
C ARG A 167 4.17 36.25 9.55
N ALA A 168 4.79 36.97 8.62
CA ALA A 168 5.44 38.26 8.89
C ALA A 168 4.46 39.45 8.99
N GLY A 169 3.14 39.23 8.89
CA GLY A 169 2.12 40.27 9.06
C GLY A 169 1.85 41.14 7.83
N GLY A 170 2.22 40.69 6.63
CA GLY A 170 1.89 41.36 5.37
C GLY A 170 0.53 40.93 4.83
N VAL A 171 -0.54 41.55 5.36
CA VAL A 171 -1.99 41.32 5.11
C VAL A 171 -2.53 40.01 5.66
#